data_AF-A0A0P1GK82-F1
#
_entry.id   AF-A0A0P1GK82-F1
#
_cell.length_a   1.000
_cell.length_b   1.000
_cell.length_c   1.000
_cell.angle_alpha   90.00
_cell.angle_beta   90.00
_cell.angle_gamma   90.00
#
_symmetry.space_group_name_H-M   'P 1'
#
loop_
_entity.id
_entity.type
_entity.pdbx_description
1 polymer ?
#
loop_
_entity_poly.entity_id
_entity_poly.type
_entity_poly.pdbx_seq_one_letter_code
_entity_poly.pdbx_strand_id
1 'polypeptide(L)'
;MKPTSLRPHLTGLDRAKAAQKRRFLAADLSQSPDRPPFEASDNGDNATFDKLPLAFTKGLEHNAYGILEDPGHYAKFEQALTQKGPDGAETDFKFDVPGTKVQPGFSFRTMVKGTVAKARTWESPLCGVTYVEEGPDPGSVGMPPAPRLGSSELCAEMAEVYAMALVRDMSFEELSDRSKKLYYIDDTGAPVDHTLDDGSPVTVGDLIDAFNKFNWFKPDGMPFGGEDATLSTHLTEPEMLRRKRGHTMVTAQDTNSLFRGSAPGVQKGDYLSKFLTLATVAYGAHTINQRIYPAKPGLDYMSNWTAWLDVQNGANLKEGGAISDEDADCTVIKTGRHLARYVHVDQLYQAYHIAALVLAQSGFTTSVGFPENGEHPRAMPLRRLVAHMFWPCLPKCRAAP
;
A
#
# COMPACT_ATOMS: atom_id res chain seq x y z
N MET A 1 51.33 2.87 26.22
CA MET A 1 52.09 1.77 25.55
C MET A 1 51.57 1.64 24.13
N LYS A 2 52.43 1.48 23.12
CA LYS A 2 51.98 1.11 21.78
C LYS A 2 51.41 -0.31 21.82
N PRO A 3 50.27 -0.59 21.16
CA PRO A 3 49.73 -1.94 21.10
C PRO A 3 50.76 -2.88 20.47
N THR A 4 50.96 -4.04 21.09
CA THR A 4 51.91 -5.07 20.66
C THR A 4 51.49 -5.79 19.38
N SER A 5 50.23 -5.61 18.97
CA SER A 5 49.67 -6.12 17.72
C SER A 5 48.55 -5.19 17.23
N LEU A 6 48.50 -4.94 15.92
CA LEU A 6 47.37 -4.28 15.26
C LEU A 6 46.31 -5.28 14.78
N ARG A 7 46.51 -6.59 15.03
CA ARG A 7 45.52 -7.62 14.66
C ARG A 7 44.38 -7.63 15.68
N PRO A 8 43.12 -7.75 15.23
CA PRO A 8 42.00 -7.99 16.14
C PRO A 8 42.21 -9.24 17.00
N HIS A 9 41.63 -9.25 18.20
CA HIS A 9 41.72 -10.38 19.13
C HIS A 9 41.19 -11.71 18.53
N LEU A 10 40.16 -11.66 17.67
CA LEU A 10 39.60 -12.80 16.96
C LEU A 10 39.84 -12.66 15.45
N THR A 11 40.55 -13.61 14.85
CA THR A 11 40.83 -13.66 13.40
C THR A 11 40.76 -15.09 12.87
N GLY A 12 40.81 -15.28 11.55
CA GLY A 12 40.89 -16.60 10.90
C GLY A 12 39.72 -17.53 11.24
N LEU A 13 40.01 -18.81 11.44
CA LEU A 13 39.02 -19.87 11.68
C LEU A 13 38.17 -19.61 12.95
N ASP A 14 38.76 -19.06 14.00
CA ASP A 14 38.03 -18.79 15.25
C ASP A 14 36.98 -17.69 15.05
N ARG A 15 37.28 -16.68 14.21
CA ARG A 15 36.29 -15.67 13.83
C ARG A 15 35.17 -16.29 12.97
N ALA A 16 35.50 -17.20 12.07
CA ALA A 16 34.52 -17.91 11.25
C ALA A 16 33.57 -18.76 12.10
N LYS A 17 34.09 -19.55 13.05
CA LYS A 17 33.28 -20.32 14.02
C LYS A 17 32.38 -19.40 14.86
N ALA A 18 32.91 -18.27 15.32
CA ALA A 18 32.11 -17.30 16.07
C ALA A 18 31.00 -16.66 15.21
N ALA A 19 31.19 -16.50 13.90
CA ALA A 19 30.15 -16.02 12.99
C ALA A 19 29.05 -17.08 12.79
N GLN A 20 29.43 -18.35 12.58
CA GLN A 20 28.49 -19.47 12.49
C GLN A 20 27.62 -19.58 13.74
N LYS A 21 28.22 -19.55 14.94
CA LYS A 21 27.47 -19.61 16.21
C LYS A 21 26.43 -18.48 16.31
N ARG A 22 26.74 -17.27 15.83
CA ARG A 22 25.78 -16.15 15.86
C ARG A 22 24.58 -16.38 14.95
N ARG A 23 24.79 -16.98 13.77
CA ARG A 23 23.69 -17.33 12.85
C ARG A 23 22.77 -18.38 13.45
N PHE A 24 23.33 -19.43 14.04
CA PHE A 24 22.53 -20.44 14.75
C PHE A 24 21.73 -19.83 15.91
N LEU A 25 22.34 -18.97 16.73
CA LEU A 25 21.61 -18.28 17.79
C LEU A 25 20.47 -17.39 17.26
N ALA A 26 20.63 -16.77 16.08
CA ALA A 26 19.57 -15.98 15.45
C ALA A 26 18.43 -16.88 14.94
N ALA A 27 18.75 -18.03 14.35
CA ALA A 27 17.76 -19.03 13.95
C ALA A 27 17.00 -19.59 15.17
N ASP A 28 17.71 -19.96 16.23
CA ASP A 28 17.10 -20.42 17.49
C ASP A 28 16.17 -19.35 18.09
N LEU A 29 16.58 -18.08 18.05
CA LEU A 29 15.77 -16.96 18.53
C LEU A 29 14.49 -16.77 17.70
N SER A 30 14.55 -17.00 16.38
CA SER A 30 13.37 -16.89 15.51
C SER A 30 12.30 -17.95 15.81
N GLN A 31 12.71 -19.08 16.41
CA GLN A 31 11.85 -20.20 16.78
C GLN A 31 11.61 -20.30 18.29
N SER A 32 11.97 -19.27 19.06
CA SER A 32 11.85 -19.33 20.52
C SER A 32 10.37 -19.32 20.95
N PRO A 33 10.03 -19.91 22.11
CA PRO A 33 8.67 -19.84 22.66
C PRO A 33 8.15 -18.43 22.91
N ASP A 34 9.04 -17.43 23.00
CA ASP A 34 8.67 -16.00 23.15
C ASP A 34 8.19 -15.38 21.82
N ARG A 35 8.31 -16.10 20.71
CA ARG A 35 7.86 -15.72 19.37
C ARG A 35 7.01 -16.83 18.76
N PRO A 36 5.85 -17.13 19.37
CA PRO A 36 4.99 -18.19 18.86
C PRO A 36 4.53 -17.84 17.43
N PRO A 37 4.42 -18.83 16.53
CA PRO A 37 3.87 -18.60 15.21
C PRO A 37 2.42 -18.15 15.32
N PHE A 38 2.03 -17.20 14.46
CA PHE A 38 0.64 -16.80 14.32
C PHE A 38 -0.03 -17.63 13.22
N GLU A 39 -1.05 -18.40 13.57
CA GLU A 39 -1.87 -19.13 12.61
C GLU A 39 -2.97 -18.21 12.06
N ALA A 40 -2.85 -17.84 10.79
CA ALA A 40 -3.86 -17.02 10.13
C ALA A 40 -5.13 -17.83 9.85
N SER A 41 -6.28 -17.23 10.15
CA SER A 41 -7.60 -17.72 9.75
C SER A 41 -8.22 -16.78 8.73
N ASP A 42 -9.01 -17.33 7.81
CA ASP A 42 -9.83 -16.53 6.91
C ASP A 42 -11.09 -16.02 7.61
N ASN A 43 -11.86 -15.19 6.90
CA ASN A 43 -13.10 -14.64 7.43
C ASN A 43 -14.30 -15.57 7.25
N GLY A 44 -14.15 -16.76 6.64
CA GLY A 44 -15.19 -17.75 6.39
C GLY A 44 -16.12 -17.50 5.18
N ASP A 45 -15.97 -16.41 4.43
CA ASP A 45 -16.89 -16.11 3.32
C ASP A 45 -16.78 -17.11 2.16
N ASN A 46 -15.57 -17.60 1.87
CA ASN A 46 -15.35 -18.59 0.80
C ASN A 46 -16.08 -19.93 1.08
N ALA A 47 -16.19 -20.31 2.36
CA ALA A 47 -16.94 -21.50 2.77
C ALA A 47 -18.46 -21.24 2.83
N THR A 48 -18.88 -19.98 3.02
CA THR A 48 -20.29 -19.60 3.18
C THR A 48 -21.02 -19.47 1.84
N PHE A 49 -20.34 -19.02 0.79
CA PHE A 49 -20.96 -18.65 -0.47
C PHE A 49 -20.40 -19.42 -1.67
N ASP A 50 -21.24 -20.26 -2.29
CA ASP A 50 -20.89 -21.06 -3.48
C ASP A 50 -20.39 -20.25 -4.69
N LYS A 51 -20.73 -18.96 -4.75
CA LYS A 51 -20.33 -18.05 -5.84
C LYS A 51 -19.07 -17.25 -5.55
N LEU A 52 -18.46 -17.44 -4.38
CA LEU A 52 -17.18 -16.85 -3.99
C LEU A 52 -17.12 -15.32 -4.22
N PRO A 53 -18.13 -14.54 -3.75
CA PRO A 53 -18.31 -13.14 -4.14
C PRO A 53 -17.19 -12.21 -3.67
N LEU A 54 -16.42 -12.61 -2.65
CA LEU A 54 -15.29 -11.87 -2.11
C LEU A 54 -13.94 -12.57 -2.30
N ALA A 55 -13.92 -13.72 -2.98
CA ALA A 55 -12.66 -14.39 -3.31
C ALA A 55 -11.95 -13.64 -4.44
N PHE A 56 -10.62 -13.71 -4.44
CA PHE A 56 -9.84 -13.25 -5.59
C PHE A 56 -9.97 -14.27 -6.74
N THR A 57 -10.72 -13.91 -7.78
CA THR A 57 -10.93 -14.78 -8.96
C THR A 57 -10.35 -14.20 -10.25
N LYS A 58 -9.72 -13.02 -10.18
CA LYS A 58 -9.19 -12.32 -11.35
C LYS A 58 -8.16 -13.14 -12.10
N GLY A 59 -8.33 -13.24 -13.42
CA GLY A 59 -7.53 -14.07 -14.34
C GLY A 59 -8.19 -15.40 -14.68
N LEU A 60 -9.04 -15.93 -13.77
CA LEU A 60 -9.94 -17.03 -14.06
C LEU A 60 -11.08 -16.55 -14.96
N GLU A 61 -11.76 -17.50 -15.59
CA GLU A 61 -12.85 -17.21 -16.50
C GLU A 61 -14.14 -16.87 -15.78
N HIS A 62 -14.74 -15.73 -16.16
CA HIS A 62 -16.03 -15.26 -15.65
C HIS A 62 -17.07 -15.22 -16.76
N ASN A 63 -18.31 -15.57 -16.39
CA ASN A 63 -19.49 -15.48 -17.21
C ASN A 63 -19.94 -14.02 -17.42
N ALA A 64 -21.04 -13.83 -18.14
CA ALA A 64 -21.59 -12.51 -18.48
C ALA A 64 -21.98 -11.65 -17.25
N TYR A 65 -22.10 -12.24 -16.06
CA TYR A 65 -22.45 -11.59 -14.79
C TYR A 65 -21.24 -11.39 -13.87
N GLY A 66 -20.02 -11.67 -14.34
CA GLY A 66 -18.80 -11.48 -13.55
C GLY A 66 -18.62 -12.53 -12.46
N ILE A 67 -19.36 -13.64 -12.53
CA ILE A 67 -19.22 -14.81 -11.67
C ILE A 67 -18.38 -15.84 -12.41
N LEU A 68 -17.58 -16.63 -11.70
CA LEU A 68 -16.82 -17.73 -12.31
C LEU A 68 -17.70 -18.60 -13.21
N GLU A 69 -17.22 -18.85 -14.43
CA GLU A 69 -17.87 -19.75 -15.40
C GLU A 69 -17.83 -21.19 -14.88
N ASP A 70 -16.67 -21.65 -14.41
CA ASP A 70 -16.48 -22.94 -13.76
C ASP A 70 -15.89 -22.74 -12.34
N PRO A 71 -16.67 -23.00 -11.27
CA PRO A 71 -16.17 -22.97 -9.89
C PRO A 71 -14.97 -23.91 -9.66
N GLY A 72 -14.84 -24.98 -10.43
CA GLY A 72 -13.71 -25.90 -10.37
C GLY A 72 -12.37 -25.27 -10.75
N HIS A 73 -12.38 -24.16 -11.50
CA HIS A 73 -11.16 -23.39 -11.79
C HIS A 73 -10.59 -22.73 -10.52
N TYR A 74 -11.45 -22.33 -9.58
CA TYR A 74 -10.99 -21.79 -8.30
C TYR A 74 -10.40 -22.88 -7.40
N ALA A 75 -11.00 -24.07 -7.36
CA ALA A 75 -10.43 -25.20 -6.63
C ALA A 75 -9.04 -25.59 -7.16
N LYS A 76 -8.81 -25.51 -8.48
CA LYS A 76 -7.47 -25.70 -9.07
C LYS A 76 -6.49 -24.58 -8.68
N PHE A 77 -6.97 -23.35 -8.57
CA PHE A 77 -6.16 -22.22 -8.09
C PHE A 77 -5.73 -22.46 -6.63
N GLU A 78 -6.66 -22.84 -5.74
CA GLU A 78 -6.33 -23.17 -4.34
C GLU A 78 -5.39 -24.38 -4.23
N GLN A 79 -5.63 -25.42 -5.04
CA GLN A 79 -4.74 -26.59 -5.10
C GLN A 79 -3.33 -26.17 -5.51
N ALA A 80 -3.17 -25.33 -6.54
CA ALA A 80 -1.87 -24.89 -7.00
C ALA A 80 -1.10 -24.09 -5.94
N LEU A 81 -1.79 -23.44 -5.00
CA LEU A 81 -1.18 -22.69 -3.90
C LEU A 81 -0.76 -23.58 -2.70
N THR A 82 -1.35 -24.77 -2.58
CA THR A 82 -1.25 -25.60 -1.34
C THR A 82 -0.74 -27.02 -1.57
N GLN A 83 -0.60 -27.44 -2.83
CA GLN A 83 -0.19 -28.80 -3.19
C GLN A 83 1.21 -29.15 -2.68
N LYS A 84 1.36 -30.37 -2.20
CA LYS A 84 2.66 -30.89 -1.75
C LYS A 84 3.57 -31.21 -2.95
N GLY A 85 4.85 -30.95 -2.77
CA GLY A 85 5.94 -31.34 -3.66
C GLY A 85 6.07 -32.86 -3.78
N PRO A 86 6.88 -33.36 -4.75
CA PRO A 86 7.01 -34.78 -5.04
C PRO A 86 7.46 -35.64 -3.84
N ASP A 87 8.21 -35.07 -2.90
CA ASP A 87 8.69 -35.72 -1.68
C ASP A 87 7.79 -35.48 -0.46
N GLY A 88 6.74 -34.65 -0.61
CA GLY A 88 5.81 -34.30 0.46
C GLY A 88 6.36 -33.34 1.51
N ALA A 89 7.61 -32.88 1.38
CA ALA A 89 8.28 -32.03 2.37
C ALA A 89 8.02 -30.54 2.15
N GLU A 90 7.83 -30.12 0.90
CA GLU A 90 7.63 -28.72 0.51
C GLU A 90 6.33 -28.54 -0.29
N THR A 91 5.97 -27.31 -0.63
CA THR A 91 4.90 -27.01 -1.60
C THR A 91 5.44 -27.17 -3.03
N ASP A 92 4.67 -27.76 -3.93
CA ASP A 92 5.08 -27.87 -5.35
C ASP A 92 5.04 -26.49 -6.02
N PHE A 93 6.14 -26.12 -6.66
CA PHE A 93 6.29 -24.86 -7.39
C PHE A 93 5.54 -24.82 -8.74
N LYS A 94 4.96 -25.94 -9.19
CA LYS A 94 4.17 -26.00 -10.42
C LYS A 94 2.87 -25.21 -10.28
N PHE A 95 2.76 -24.07 -10.96
CA PHE A 95 1.54 -23.26 -10.99
C PHE A 95 0.75 -23.45 -12.29
N ASP A 96 -0.11 -24.46 -12.33
CA ASP A 96 -0.87 -24.88 -13.53
C ASP A 96 -2.37 -24.65 -13.34
N VAL A 97 -2.76 -23.38 -13.46
CA VAL A 97 -4.13 -22.92 -13.25
C VAL A 97 -4.78 -22.50 -14.58
N PRO A 98 -6.00 -22.98 -14.89
CA PRO A 98 -6.74 -22.51 -16.06
C PRO A 98 -7.05 -21.01 -15.96
N GLY A 99 -6.51 -20.22 -16.89
CA GLY A 99 -6.88 -18.80 -17.06
C GLY A 99 -7.88 -18.60 -18.19
N THR A 100 -8.56 -17.46 -18.27
CA THR A 100 -9.58 -17.18 -19.31
C THR A 100 -9.08 -17.33 -20.76
N LYS A 101 -7.77 -17.18 -21.00
CA LYS A 101 -7.17 -17.13 -22.34
C LYS A 101 -7.00 -18.48 -23.06
N VAL A 102 -7.37 -19.60 -22.44
CA VAL A 102 -7.14 -20.94 -23.03
C VAL A 102 -8.27 -21.43 -23.94
N GLN A 103 -9.41 -20.73 -24.02
CA GLN A 103 -10.50 -21.16 -24.88
C GLN A 103 -10.25 -20.84 -26.38
N PRO A 104 -10.52 -21.79 -27.30
CA PRO A 104 -10.46 -21.53 -28.74
C PRO A 104 -11.39 -20.37 -29.17
N GLY A 105 -10.86 -19.42 -29.93
CA GLY A 105 -11.63 -18.27 -30.43
C GLY A 105 -11.85 -17.13 -29.43
N PHE A 106 -11.29 -17.23 -28.22
CA PHE A 106 -11.37 -16.15 -27.24
C PHE A 106 -10.58 -14.91 -27.69
N SER A 107 -11.21 -13.74 -27.58
CA SER A 107 -10.57 -12.44 -27.76
C SER A 107 -11.15 -11.46 -26.74
N PHE A 108 -10.29 -10.65 -26.13
CA PHE A 108 -10.76 -9.52 -25.34
C PHE A 108 -11.49 -8.52 -26.25
N ARG A 109 -12.40 -7.75 -25.66
CA ARG A 109 -13.17 -6.68 -26.31
C ARG A 109 -12.48 -5.33 -26.16
N THR A 110 -11.68 -5.19 -25.11
CA THR A 110 -10.88 -4.01 -24.78
C THR A 110 -9.66 -3.88 -25.70
N MET A 111 -9.40 -2.64 -26.11
CA MET A 111 -8.30 -2.28 -26.99
C MET A 111 -7.23 -1.52 -26.20
N VAL A 112 -5.97 -1.79 -26.50
CA VAL A 112 -4.79 -1.07 -26.00
C VAL A 112 -3.99 -0.60 -27.20
N LYS A 113 -3.84 0.74 -27.34
CA LYS A 113 -3.10 1.37 -28.45
C LYS A 113 -3.50 0.84 -29.84
N GLY A 114 -4.80 0.68 -30.08
CA GLY A 114 -5.35 0.20 -31.36
C GLY A 114 -5.24 -1.31 -31.60
N THR A 115 -4.74 -2.08 -30.63
CA THR A 115 -4.68 -3.55 -30.70
C THR A 115 -5.54 -4.19 -29.61
N VAL A 116 -6.04 -5.40 -29.84
CA VAL A 116 -6.76 -6.15 -28.81
C VAL A 116 -5.84 -6.40 -27.62
N ALA A 117 -6.36 -6.20 -26.41
CA ALA A 117 -5.60 -6.47 -25.19
C ALA A 117 -5.04 -7.90 -25.18
N LYS A 118 -3.83 -8.09 -24.64
CA LYS A 118 -3.26 -9.42 -24.41
C LYS A 118 -3.62 -9.89 -23.00
N ALA A 119 -3.50 -11.18 -22.72
CA ALA A 119 -3.68 -11.66 -21.35
C ALA A 119 -2.43 -11.38 -20.49
N ARG A 120 -2.62 -11.16 -19.19
CA ARG A 120 -1.55 -11.15 -18.18
C ARG A 120 -1.62 -12.38 -17.27
N THR A 121 -0.50 -12.68 -16.62
CA THR A 121 -0.38 -13.78 -15.65
C THR A 121 -0.50 -13.24 -14.22
N TRP A 122 -0.72 -14.15 -13.27
CA TRP A 122 -0.57 -13.85 -11.84
C TRP A 122 0.89 -13.52 -11.53
N GLU A 123 1.08 -12.58 -10.62
CA GLU A 123 2.39 -12.10 -10.21
C GLU A 123 2.77 -12.78 -8.90
N SER A 124 3.84 -13.57 -8.93
CA SER A 124 4.43 -14.24 -7.77
C SER A 124 3.43 -15.04 -6.89
N PRO A 125 2.54 -15.89 -7.46
CA PRO A 125 1.50 -16.56 -6.67
C PRO A 125 2.02 -17.49 -5.58
N LEU A 126 3.29 -17.93 -5.68
CA LEU A 126 3.93 -18.84 -4.72
C LEU A 126 5.01 -18.17 -3.86
N CYS A 127 5.11 -16.83 -3.83
CA CYS A 127 6.14 -16.19 -3.01
C CYS A 127 5.94 -16.36 -1.50
N GLY A 128 4.72 -16.69 -1.05
CA GLY A 128 4.44 -16.91 0.38
C GLY A 128 5.07 -18.17 0.97
N VAL A 129 5.47 -19.14 0.14
CA VAL A 129 6.07 -20.41 0.60
C VAL A 129 7.60 -20.41 0.58
N THR A 130 8.23 -19.27 0.30
CA THR A 130 9.69 -19.17 0.27
C THR A 130 10.27 -18.96 1.67
N TYR A 131 11.34 -19.67 1.99
CA TYR A 131 12.10 -19.47 3.22
C TYR A 131 12.98 -18.22 3.17
N VAL A 132 13.29 -17.69 4.35
CA VAL A 132 14.16 -16.51 4.54
C VAL A 132 15.30 -16.81 5.51
N GLU A 133 16.45 -16.19 5.28
CA GLU A 133 17.65 -16.35 6.13
C GLU A 133 17.67 -15.40 7.33
N GLU A 134 16.81 -14.37 7.32
CA GLU A 134 16.70 -13.38 8.39
C GLU A 134 15.25 -12.92 8.57
N GLY A 135 14.91 -12.52 9.79
CA GLY A 135 13.55 -12.15 10.15
C GLY A 135 12.68 -13.35 10.52
N PRO A 136 11.39 -13.12 10.83
CA PRO A 136 10.43 -14.21 11.00
C PRO A 136 10.16 -14.91 9.66
N ASP A 137 9.94 -16.22 9.71
CA ASP A 137 9.51 -16.99 8.54
C ASP A 137 8.14 -16.47 8.05
N PRO A 138 7.90 -16.32 6.73
CA PRO A 138 6.63 -15.82 6.20
C PRO A 138 5.40 -16.60 6.65
N GLY A 139 5.51 -17.92 6.89
CA GLY A 139 4.42 -18.76 7.40
C GLY A 139 4.24 -18.71 8.91
N SER A 140 5.13 -18.03 9.65
CA SER A 140 5.04 -17.86 11.11
C SER A 140 4.36 -16.55 11.54
N VAL A 141 4.02 -15.69 10.58
CA VAL A 141 3.31 -14.42 10.80
C VAL A 141 2.02 -14.40 10.01
N GLY A 142 1.05 -13.61 10.45
CA GLY A 142 -0.21 -13.49 9.72
C GLY A 142 -1.00 -12.23 10.05
N MET A 143 -2.16 -12.14 9.42
CA MET A 143 -3.11 -11.03 9.58
C MET A 143 -4.41 -11.56 10.18
N PRO A 144 -5.16 -10.73 10.92
CA PRO A 144 -6.50 -11.11 11.37
C PRO A 144 -7.46 -11.25 10.18
N PRO A 145 -8.59 -11.95 10.36
CA PRO A 145 -9.62 -12.07 9.33
C PRO A 145 -10.05 -10.71 8.74
N ALA A 146 -10.24 -10.71 7.42
CA ALA A 146 -10.75 -9.56 6.68
C ALA A 146 -12.23 -9.28 7.00
N PRO A 147 -12.73 -8.06 6.80
CA PRO A 147 -14.15 -7.74 6.98
C PRO A 147 -15.04 -8.66 6.14
N ARG A 148 -16.08 -9.24 6.77
CA ARG A 148 -17.02 -10.15 6.10
C ARG A 148 -17.99 -9.44 5.17
N LEU A 149 -18.52 -10.16 4.19
CA LEU A 149 -19.66 -9.70 3.40
C LEU A 149 -20.84 -9.33 4.31
N GLY A 150 -21.36 -8.11 4.16
CA GLY A 150 -22.47 -7.59 4.97
C GLY A 150 -22.06 -6.98 6.32
N SER A 151 -20.77 -7.03 6.69
CA SER A 151 -20.28 -6.34 7.88
C SER A 151 -20.39 -4.81 7.74
N SER A 152 -20.52 -4.11 8.86
CA SER A 152 -20.53 -2.65 8.87
C SER A 152 -19.19 -2.04 8.47
N GLU A 153 -18.09 -2.73 8.77
CA GLU A 153 -16.74 -2.36 8.34
C GLU A 153 -16.62 -2.37 6.81
N LEU A 154 -16.95 -3.49 6.16
CA LEU A 154 -16.85 -3.61 4.69
C LEU A 154 -17.73 -2.58 3.97
N CYS A 155 -18.96 -2.34 4.45
CA CYS A 155 -19.85 -1.32 3.89
C CYS A 155 -19.24 0.09 3.98
N ALA A 156 -18.60 0.41 5.12
CA ALA A 156 -17.94 1.69 5.32
C ALA A 156 -16.69 1.84 4.45
N GLU A 157 -15.86 0.79 4.35
CA GLU A 157 -14.68 0.77 3.48
C GLU A 157 -15.05 0.95 2.00
N MET A 158 -16.08 0.26 1.52
CA MET A 158 -16.55 0.41 0.14
C MET A 158 -17.05 1.83 -0.13
N ALA A 159 -17.83 2.40 0.80
CA ALA A 159 -18.26 3.81 0.69
C ALA A 159 -17.06 4.76 0.66
N GLU A 160 -16.00 4.48 1.43
CA GLU A 160 -14.78 5.27 1.44
C GLU A 160 -14.05 5.23 0.11
N VAL A 161 -13.88 4.05 -0.49
CA VAL A 161 -13.27 3.87 -1.81
C VAL A 161 -14.06 4.58 -2.91
N TYR A 162 -15.41 4.50 -2.89
CA TYR A 162 -16.26 5.24 -3.83
C TYR A 162 -16.10 6.76 -3.66
N ALA A 163 -16.09 7.26 -2.42
CA ALA A 163 -15.89 8.67 -2.18
C ALA A 163 -14.51 9.15 -2.67
N MET A 164 -13.43 8.40 -2.37
CA MET A 164 -12.08 8.70 -2.88
C MET A 164 -12.05 8.75 -4.41
N ALA A 165 -12.88 7.95 -5.09
CA ALA A 165 -13.03 8.02 -6.55
C ALA A 165 -13.72 9.31 -7.02
N LEU A 166 -14.81 9.71 -6.37
CA LEU A 166 -15.59 10.89 -6.72
C LEU A 166 -14.83 12.21 -6.55
N VAL A 167 -13.90 12.26 -5.60
CA VAL A 167 -13.11 13.48 -5.28
C VAL A 167 -11.64 13.35 -5.67
N ARG A 168 -11.28 12.38 -6.52
CA ARG A 168 -9.89 12.03 -6.85
C ARG A 168 -9.08 13.20 -7.40
N ASP A 169 -9.74 14.15 -8.07
CA ASP A 169 -9.14 15.34 -8.67
C ASP A 169 -9.16 16.57 -7.76
N MET A 170 -9.79 16.52 -6.58
CA MET A 170 -9.74 17.60 -5.60
C MET A 170 -8.39 17.62 -4.88
N SER A 171 -7.92 18.81 -4.53
CA SER A 171 -6.70 18.95 -3.73
C SER A 171 -6.93 18.57 -2.26
N PHE A 172 -5.88 18.12 -1.58
CA PHE A 172 -5.96 17.82 -0.15
C PHE A 172 -6.27 19.05 0.70
N GLU A 173 -5.91 20.25 0.22
CA GLU A 173 -6.27 21.53 0.86
C GLU A 173 -7.78 21.78 0.74
N GLU A 174 -8.35 21.61 -0.45
CA GLU A 174 -9.79 21.71 -0.68
C GLU A 174 -10.59 20.70 0.17
N LEU A 175 -10.09 19.46 0.30
CA LEU A 175 -10.72 18.42 1.13
C LEU A 175 -10.64 18.71 2.64
N SER A 176 -9.85 19.71 3.06
CA SER A 176 -9.77 20.13 4.46
C SER A 176 -10.81 21.21 4.83
N ASP A 177 -11.55 21.72 3.85
CA ASP A 177 -12.58 22.75 4.03
C ASP A 177 -13.98 22.14 3.81
N ARG A 178 -14.78 22.06 4.89
CA ARG A 178 -16.16 21.53 4.85
C ARG A 178 -17.05 22.28 3.85
N SER A 179 -16.81 23.57 3.61
CA SER A 179 -17.66 24.38 2.73
C SER A 179 -17.35 24.17 1.24
N LYS A 180 -16.24 23.50 0.94
CA LYS A 180 -15.80 23.30 -0.43
C LYS A 180 -16.76 22.35 -1.16
N LYS A 181 -17.20 22.77 -2.36
CA LYS A 181 -17.99 21.93 -3.25
C LYS A 181 -17.16 20.78 -3.81
N LEU A 182 -17.76 19.60 -3.86
CA LEU A 182 -17.18 18.46 -4.53
C LEU A 182 -17.26 18.68 -6.05
N TYR A 183 -16.18 18.37 -6.76
CA TYR A 183 -16.16 18.40 -8.22
C TYR A 183 -15.35 17.22 -8.77
N TYR A 184 -15.62 16.89 -10.04
CA TYR A 184 -14.76 16.05 -10.86
C TYR A 184 -14.30 16.85 -12.09
N ILE A 185 -13.30 16.35 -12.81
CA ILE A 185 -12.86 16.94 -14.07
C ILE A 185 -13.51 16.18 -15.21
N ASP A 186 -14.18 16.88 -16.12
CA ASP A 186 -14.81 16.26 -17.30
C ASP A 186 -13.82 16.02 -18.45
N ASP A 187 -14.31 15.44 -19.55
CA ASP A 187 -13.49 15.13 -20.73
C ASP A 187 -12.90 16.37 -21.43
N THR A 188 -13.44 17.56 -21.17
CA THR A 188 -12.91 18.84 -21.67
C THR A 188 -11.79 19.40 -20.78
N GLY A 189 -11.59 18.81 -19.60
CA GLY A 189 -10.65 19.28 -18.59
C GLY A 189 -11.24 20.32 -17.63
N ALA A 190 -12.55 20.55 -17.69
CA ALA A 190 -13.22 21.53 -16.85
C ALA A 190 -13.73 20.90 -15.53
N PRO A 191 -13.68 21.62 -14.40
CA PRO A 191 -14.31 21.16 -13.17
C PRO A 191 -15.84 21.23 -13.27
N VAL A 192 -16.51 20.15 -12.87
CA VAL A 192 -17.97 20.04 -12.80
C VAL A 192 -18.38 19.72 -11.37
N ASP A 193 -19.20 20.59 -10.77
CA ASP A 193 -19.73 20.40 -9.41
C ASP A 193 -20.62 19.14 -9.36
N HIS A 194 -20.45 18.32 -8.31
CA HIS A 194 -21.41 17.27 -7.99
C HIS A 194 -22.68 17.91 -7.39
N THR A 195 -23.84 17.44 -7.83
CA THR A 195 -25.14 17.94 -7.35
C THR A 195 -26.02 16.80 -6.83
N LEU A 196 -26.87 17.11 -5.86
CA LEU A 196 -27.97 16.24 -5.46
C LEU A 196 -29.07 16.24 -6.54
N ASP A 197 -30.07 15.36 -6.39
CA ASP A 197 -31.20 15.23 -7.31
C ASP A 197 -32.01 16.53 -7.46
N ASP A 198 -31.98 17.42 -6.44
CA ASP A 198 -32.64 18.72 -6.45
C ASP A 198 -31.77 19.84 -7.08
N GLY A 199 -30.57 19.51 -7.57
CA GLY A 199 -29.62 20.43 -8.18
C GLY A 199 -28.76 21.21 -7.18
N SER A 200 -28.91 21.02 -5.88
CA SER A 200 -28.05 21.65 -4.88
C SER A 200 -26.63 21.07 -4.93
N PRO A 201 -25.58 21.89 -4.72
CA PRO A 201 -24.20 21.41 -4.76
C PRO A 201 -23.88 20.55 -3.53
N VAL A 202 -23.12 19.48 -3.75
CA VAL A 202 -22.60 18.63 -2.66
C VAL A 202 -21.29 19.21 -2.15
N THR A 203 -21.10 19.25 -0.84
CA THR A 203 -19.88 19.76 -0.18
C THR A 203 -19.06 18.65 0.49
N VAL A 204 -17.81 18.97 0.85
CA VAL A 204 -16.98 18.12 1.73
C VAL A 204 -17.68 17.86 3.06
N GLY A 205 -18.41 18.85 3.59
CA GLY A 205 -19.23 18.70 4.79
C GLY A 205 -20.30 17.61 4.62
N ASP A 206 -21.04 17.63 3.51
CA ASP A 206 -22.07 16.62 3.21
C ASP A 206 -21.48 15.21 3.09
N LEU A 207 -20.28 15.10 2.49
CA LEU A 207 -19.56 13.82 2.40
C LEU A 207 -19.16 13.28 3.79
N ILE A 208 -18.60 14.13 4.65
CA ILE A 208 -18.25 13.76 6.03
C ILE A 208 -19.51 13.35 6.79
N ASP A 209 -20.59 14.10 6.64
CA ASP A 209 -21.86 13.83 7.33
C ASP A 209 -22.49 12.53 6.80
N ALA A 210 -22.30 12.18 5.52
CA ALA A 210 -22.68 10.89 4.96
C ALA A 210 -21.87 9.72 5.57
N PHE A 211 -20.55 9.86 5.73
CA PHE A 211 -19.75 8.84 6.44
C PHE A 211 -20.23 8.65 7.88
N ASN A 212 -20.51 9.74 8.59
CA ASN A 212 -20.96 9.67 9.98
C ASN A 212 -22.36 9.02 10.15
N LYS A 213 -23.08 8.70 9.06
CA LYS A 213 -24.31 7.89 9.11
C LYS A 213 -24.04 6.38 9.24
N PHE A 214 -22.87 5.89 8.84
CA PHE A 214 -22.53 4.47 8.97
C PHE A 214 -22.29 4.08 10.44
N ASN A 215 -22.87 2.97 10.89
CA ASN A 215 -22.71 2.50 12.28
C ASN A 215 -21.25 2.24 12.66
N TRP A 216 -20.39 1.96 11.67
CA TRP A 216 -18.95 1.81 11.87
C TRP A 216 -18.30 3.09 12.46
N PHE A 217 -18.68 4.26 11.94
CA PHE A 217 -18.12 5.56 12.34
C PHE A 217 -18.86 6.24 13.50
N LYS A 218 -20.04 5.75 13.89
CA LYS A 218 -20.76 6.31 15.05
C LYS A 218 -20.16 5.85 16.38
N PRO A 219 -19.85 6.75 17.32
CA PRO A 219 -19.31 6.36 18.63
C PRO A 219 -20.25 5.44 19.42
N ASP A 220 -21.54 5.71 19.34
CA ASP A 220 -22.66 4.98 19.95
C ASP A 220 -23.34 4.01 18.97
N GLY A 221 -22.77 3.83 17.77
CA GLY A 221 -23.30 2.91 16.76
C GLY A 221 -23.18 1.45 17.21
N MET A 222 -24.14 0.64 16.78
CA MET A 222 -24.14 -0.82 16.88
C MET A 222 -23.73 -1.44 15.54
N PRO A 223 -22.44 -1.48 15.18
CA PRO A 223 -21.98 -2.10 13.95
C PRO A 223 -22.12 -3.63 14.02
N PHE A 224 -22.27 -4.24 12.86
CA PHE A 224 -22.14 -5.68 12.68
C PHE A 224 -20.69 -6.04 12.30
N GLY A 225 -20.07 -6.94 13.05
CA GLY A 225 -18.79 -7.57 12.77
C GLY A 225 -18.94 -9.04 12.34
N GLY A 226 -17.82 -9.74 12.24
CA GLY A 226 -17.74 -11.17 11.95
C GLY A 226 -17.26 -11.98 13.16
N GLU A 227 -18.07 -12.92 13.63
CA GLU A 227 -17.75 -13.84 14.72
C GLU A 227 -18.15 -15.28 14.34
N ASP A 228 -17.24 -16.24 14.54
CA ASP A 228 -17.44 -17.67 14.22
C ASP A 228 -18.04 -17.91 12.82
N ALA A 229 -17.49 -17.21 11.84
CA ALA A 229 -17.96 -17.24 10.46
C ALA A 229 -19.43 -16.79 10.25
N THR A 230 -19.97 -15.94 11.12
CA THR A 230 -21.31 -15.35 11.01
C THR A 230 -21.28 -13.85 11.29
N LEU A 231 -22.33 -13.12 10.90
CA LEU A 231 -22.49 -11.71 11.25
C LEU A 231 -23.00 -11.59 12.70
N SER A 232 -22.35 -10.74 13.49
CA SER A 232 -22.65 -10.54 14.91
C SER A 232 -22.68 -9.05 15.25
N THR A 233 -23.47 -8.66 16.26
CA THR A 233 -23.40 -7.30 16.84
C THR A 233 -22.23 -7.15 17.81
N HIS A 234 -21.54 -8.24 18.11
CA HIS A 234 -20.29 -8.24 18.86
C HIS A 234 -19.12 -8.05 17.88
N LEU A 235 -18.20 -7.14 18.22
CA LEU A 235 -16.97 -6.94 17.46
C LEU A 235 -15.85 -7.74 18.12
N THR A 236 -15.09 -8.45 17.31
CA THR A 236 -13.83 -9.08 17.74
C THR A 236 -12.79 -8.03 18.13
N GLU A 237 -11.76 -8.43 18.88
CA GLU A 237 -10.67 -7.52 19.25
C GLU A 237 -9.99 -6.88 18.03
N PRO A 238 -9.64 -7.60 16.95
CA PRO A 238 -9.08 -6.98 15.74
C PRO A 238 -10.00 -5.93 15.11
N GLU A 239 -11.31 -6.20 15.02
CA GLU A 239 -12.29 -5.25 14.48
C GLU A 239 -12.37 -3.99 15.36
N MET A 240 -12.38 -4.15 16.68
CA MET A 240 -12.33 -3.03 17.61
C MET A 240 -11.04 -2.20 17.44
N LEU A 241 -9.90 -2.84 17.17
CA LEU A 241 -8.64 -2.15 16.90
C LEU A 241 -8.65 -1.41 15.57
N ARG A 242 -9.21 -1.99 14.51
CA ARG A 242 -9.37 -1.31 13.20
C ARG A 242 -10.34 -0.14 13.28
N ARG A 243 -11.37 -0.24 14.12
CA ARG A 243 -12.32 0.85 14.39
C ARG A 243 -11.70 2.02 15.15
N LYS A 244 -10.60 1.82 15.90
CA LYS A 244 -9.90 2.89 16.62
C LYS A 244 -9.10 3.78 15.67
N ARG A 245 -9.05 5.08 15.97
CA ARG A 245 -8.20 6.06 15.28
C ARG A 245 -7.24 6.71 16.28
N GLY A 246 -5.95 6.39 16.17
CA GLY A 246 -4.92 6.81 17.12
C GLY A 246 -4.98 6.04 18.45
N HIS A 247 -4.79 6.75 19.56
CA HIS A 247 -4.86 6.19 20.93
C HIS A 247 -6.22 6.39 21.61
N THR A 248 -7.18 6.97 20.90
CA THR A 248 -8.51 7.33 21.40
C THR A 248 -9.58 6.56 20.62
N MET A 249 -10.69 6.22 21.27
CA MET A 249 -11.90 5.73 20.60
C MET A 249 -12.58 6.90 19.85
N VAL A 250 -11.95 7.42 18.80
CA VAL A 250 -12.59 8.38 17.88
C VAL A 250 -13.04 7.60 16.66
N THR A 251 -14.35 7.55 16.43
CA THR A 251 -14.97 6.84 15.30
C THR A 251 -15.52 7.79 14.24
N ALA A 252 -15.95 8.99 14.63
CA ALA A 252 -16.52 9.97 13.71
C ALA A 252 -15.46 10.53 12.76
N GLN A 253 -15.84 10.74 11.51
CA GLN A 253 -15.06 11.43 10.50
C GLN A 253 -15.19 12.95 10.65
N ASP A 254 -14.10 13.65 10.35
CA ASP A 254 -13.97 15.10 10.26
C ASP A 254 -12.93 15.45 9.18
N THR A 255 -12.64 16.75 9.00
CA THR A 255 -11.66 17.20 7.99
C THR A 255 -10.21 16.79 8.30
N ASN A 256 -9.91 16.38 9.53
CA ASN A 256 -8.57 15.91 9.93
C ASN A 256 -8.41 14.40 9.78
N SER A 257 -9.51 13.65 9.67
CA SER A 257 -9.54 12.18 9.63
C SER A 257 -10.02 11.61 8.29
N LEU A 258 -10.77 12.38 7.50
CA LEU A 258 -11.23 11.99 6.17
C LEU A 258 -10.06 11.50 5.30
N PHE A 259 -10.17 10.24 4.84
CA PHE A 259 -9.16 9.56 4.01
C PHE A 259 -7.76 9.44 4.64
N ARG A 260 -7.61 9.62 5.95
CA ARG A 260 -6.33 9.46 6.65
C ARG A 260 -6.29 8.13 7.41
N GLY A 261 -5.07 7.60 7.56
CA GLY A 261 -4.81 6.43 8.39
C GLY A 261 -5.07 6.64 9.89
N SER A 262 -4.81 5.61 10.68
CA SER A 262 -5.05 5.58 12.14
C SER A 262 -3.78 5.63 12.98
N ALA A 263 -2.59 5.65 12.38
CA ALA A 263 -1.31 5.64 13.11
C ALA A 263 -1.07 6.97 13.87
N PRO A 264 -0.29 6.97 14.97
CA PRO A 264 0.01 8.18 15.72
C PRO A 264 0.61 9.29 14.84
N GLY A 265 -0.03 10.47 14.88
CA GLY A 265 0.46 11.68 14.19
C GLY A 265 -0.09 11.91 12.77
N VAL A 266 -0.71 10.93 12.12
CA VAL A 266 -1.15 11.07 10.70
C VAL A 266 -2.36 12.01 10.53
N GLN A 267 -3.10 12.28 11.60
CA GLN A 267 -4.23 13.23 11.64
C GLN A 267 -3.81 14.64 12.09
N LYS A 268 -2.52 14.89 12.31
CA LYS A 268 -2.01 16.20 12.74
C LYS A 268 -1.38 16.92 11.56
N GLY A 269 -1.87 18.12 11.27
CA GLY A 269 -1.35 18.98 10.19
C GLY A 269 -1.79 18.54 8.80
N ASP A 270 -0.99 18.87 7.79
CA ASP A 270 -1.30 18.61 6.37
C ASP A 270 -1.49 17.12 6.09
N TYR A 271 -2.28 16.80 5.05
CA TYR A 271 -2.52 15.42 4.62
C TYR A 271 -1.24 14.73 4.16
N LEU A 272 -0.42 15.43 3.36
CA LEU A 272 0.81 14.87 2.83
C LEU A 272 1.94 14.98 3.84
N SER A 273 2.66 13.86 4.01
CA SER A 273 3.93 13.84 4.76
C SER A 273 4.88 14.90 4.19
N LYS A 274 5.57 15.63 5.08
CA LYS A 274 6.57 16.63 4.68
C LYS A 274 7.71 16.03 3.86
N PHE A 275 7.97 14.73 3.97
CA PHE A 275 8.96 14.04 3.15
C PHE A 275 8.57 13.92 1.67
N LEU A 276 7.28 14.09 1.33
CA LEU A 276 6.76 14.05 -0.05
C LEU A 276 6.55 15.45 -0.66
N THR A 277 6.73 16.52 0.11
CA THR A 277 6.44 17.90 -0.34
C THR A 277 7.68 18.75 -0.59
N LEU A 278 8.87 18.25 -0.28
CA LEU A 278 10.12 18.94 -0.60
C LEU A 278 10.30 19.01 -2.12
N ALA A 279 10.73 20.15 -2.67
CA ALA A 279 10.91 20.26 -4.13
C ALA A 279 12.04 19.34 -4.65
N THR A 280 13.16 19.30 -3.91
CA THR A 280 14.34 18.51 -4.24
C THR A 280 14.96 17.92 -2.97
N VAL A 281 15.43 16.68 -3.05
CA VAL A 281 16.15 15.99 -1.98
C VAL A 281 17.58 15.74 -2.43
N ALA A 282 18.59 16.03 -1.60
CA ALA A 282 19.96 15.73 -1.98
C ALA A 282 20.19 14.21 -1.97
N TYR A 283 21.00 13.72 -2.90
CA TYR A 283 21.36 12.31 -3.02
C TYR A 283 22.85 12.20 -3.34
N GLY A 284 23.67 12.29 -2.31
CA GLY A 284 25.12 12.43 -2.46
C GLY A 284 25.45 13.71 -3.23
N ALA A 285 26.13 13.57 -4.38
CA ALA A 285 26.45 14.69 -5.27
C ALA A 285 25.31 15.05 -6.27
N HIS A 286 24.25 14.24 -6.32
CA HIS A 286 23.08 14.46 -7.18
C HIS A 286 21.88 14.96 -6.38
N THR A 287 20.78 15.20 -7.07
CA THR A 287 19.49 15.53 -6.47
C THR A 287 18.38 14.63 -7.01
N ILE A 288 17.36 14.42 -6.19
CA ILE A 288 16.10 13.77 -6.55
C ILE A 288 15.03 14.85 -6.63
N ASN A 289 14.42 15.01 -7.80
CA ASN A 289 13.26 15.87 -7.99
C ASN A 289 12.00 15.13 -7.52
N GLN A 290 11.21 15.74 -6.64
CA GLN A 290 9.99 15.14 -6.09
C GLN A 290 8.74 15.41 -6.95
N ARG A 291 8.88 16.11 -8.08
CA ARG A 291 7.78 16.29 -9.04
C ARG A 291 7.54 14.99 -9.80
N ILE A 292 6.27 14.64 -9.99
CA ILE A 292 5.83 13.44 -10.71
C ILE A 292 5.28 13.79 -12.09
N TYR A 293 5.28 12.82 -13.00
CA TYR A 293 4.46 12.89 -14.21
C TYR A 293 3.01 12.54 -13.86
N PRO A 294 2.07 13.49 -13.93
CA PRO A 294 0.71 13.25 -13.47
C PRO A 294 -0.07 12.34 -14.43
N ALA A 295 -1.00 11.57 -13.89
CA ALA A 295 -2.04 10.91 -14.69
C ALA A 295 -3.03 11.96 -15.20
N LYS A 296 -3.66 11.73 -16.35
CA LYS A 296 -4.66 12.64 -16.92
C LYS A 296 -5.81 12.89 -15.92
N PRO A 297 -6.10 14.15 -15.53
CA PRO A 297 -7.26 14.49 -14.69
C PRO A 297 -8.58 14.02 -15.32
N GLY A 298 -9.56 13.66 -14.49
CA GLY A 298 -10.89 13.21 -14.96
C GLY A 298 -10.95 11.83 -15.62
N LEU A 299 -9.82 11.28 -16.05
CA LEU A 299 -9.78 9.99 -16.72
C LEU A 299 -9.71 8.83 -15.72
N ASP A 300 -10.84 8.13 -15.59
CA ASP A 300 -10.97 6.91 -14.82
C ASP A 300 -11.17 5.69 -15.73
N TYR A 301 -10.98 4.49 -15.19
CA TYR A 301 -10.96 3.23 -15.94
C TYR A 301 -11.97 2.24 -15.35
N MET A 302 -12.31 1.20 -16.12
CA MET A 302 -13.26 0.15 -15.71
C MET A 302 -14.65 0.70 -15.34
N SER A 303 -15.06 1.82 -15.94
CA SER A 303 -16.34 2.49 -15.70
C SER A 303 -17.53 1.86 -16.42
N ASN A 304 -17.29 0.85 -17.27
CA ASN A 304 -18.34 0.09 -17.94
C ASN A 304 -18.13 -1.41 -17.77
N TRP A 305 -19.23 -2.16 -17.88
CA TRP A 305 -19.28 -3.60 -17.66
C TRP A 305 -18.28 -4.38 -18.52
N THR A 306 -18.21 -4.06 -19.80
CA THR A 306 -17.32 -4.74 -20.77
C THR A 306 -15.86 -4.60 -20.38
N ALA A 307 -15.41 -3.37 -20.09
CA ALA A 307 -14.03 -3.11 -19.71
C ALA A 307 -13.68 -3.73 -18.36
N TRP A 308 -14.59 -3.65 -17.39
CA TRP A 308 -14.41 -4.31 -16.10
C TRP A 308 -14.28 -5.82 -16.25
N LEU A 309 -15.18 -6.48 -17.00
CA LEU A 309 -15.21 -7.93 -17.16
C LEU A 309 -13.98 -8.45 -17.90
N ASP A 310 -13.52 -7.75 -18.94
CA ASP A 310 -12.26 -8.09 -19.62
C ASP A 310 -11.06 -8.03 -18.66
N VAL A 311 -11.00 -7.01 -17.81
CA VAL A 311 -9.96 -6.89 -16.77
C VAL A 311 -10.08 -8.02 -15.74
N GLN A 312 -11.29 -8.43 -15.34
CA GLN A 312 -11.48 -9.59 -14.48
C GLN A 312 -11.01 -10.88 -15.13
N ASN A 313 -11.21 -11.03 -16.44
CA ASN A 313 -10.72 -12.14 -17.25
C ASN A 313 -9.21 -12.04 -17.61
N GLY A 314 -8.48 -11.09 -17.03
CA GLY A 314 -7.03 -11.00 -17.16
C GLY A 314 -6.54 -10.20 -18.37
N ALA A 315 -7.35 -9.29 -18.93
CA ALA A 315 -6.87 -8.35 -19.94
C ALA A 315 -5.72 -7.49 -19.39
N ASN A 316 -4.64 -7.40 -20.16
CA ASN A 316 -3.47 -6.60 -19.84
C ASN A 316 -3.62 -5.20 -20.41
N LEU A 317 -4.02 -4.26 -19.54
CA LEU A 317 -4.17 -2.85 -19.87
C LEU A 317 -3.00 -1.98 -19.36
N LYS A 318 -1.87 -2.57 -18.92
CA LYS A 318 -0.73 -1.84 -18.33
C LYS A 318 -0.19 -0.74 -19.26
N GLU A 319 -0.20 -0.98 -20.57
CA GLU A 319 0.27 -0.01 -21.58
C GLU A 319 -0.80 0.99 -22.04
N GLY A 320 -2.05 0.86 -21.57
CA GLY A 320 -3.18 1.70 -21.97
C GLY A 320 -3.42 2.92 -21.08
N GLY A 321 -2.64 3.09 -20.01
CA GLY A 321 -2.79 4.25 -19.12
C GLY A 321 -2.34 5.52 -19.81
N ALA A 322 -3.25 6.48 -20.00
CA ALA A 322 -2.88 7.80 -20.45
C ALA A 322 -2.15 8.52 -19.29
N ILE A 323 -0.84 8.65 -19.42
CA ILE A 323 -0.13 9.75 -18.78
C ILE A 323 -0.76 11.02 -19.36
N SER A 324 -0.90 12.09 -18.56
CA SER A 324 -1.04 13.42 -19.19
C SER A 324 0.04 13.53 -20.27
N ASP A 325 -0.28 14.11 -21.43
CA ASP A 325 0.53 14.04 -22.65
C ASP A 325 2.03 14.09 -22.36
N GLU A 326 2.87 13.44 -23.17
CA GLU A 326 4.34 13.38 -22.93
C GLU A 326 5.01 14.77 -22.75
N ASP A 327 4.26 15.85 -23.01
CA ASP A 327 4.55 17.28 -22.78
C ASP A 327 4.01 17.88 -21.46
N ALA A 328 3.35 17.12 -20.58
CA ALA A 328 2.82 17.62 -19.32
C ALA A 328 3.97 17.90 -18.34
N ASP A 329 4.12 19.17 -17.99
CA ASP A 329 5.07 19.61 -16.97
C ASP A 329 4.91 18.76 -15.70
N CYS A 330 6.01 18.19 -15.20
CA CYS A 330 6.00 17.47 -13.93
C CYS A 330 5.32 18.33 -12.86
N THR A 331 4.63 17.74 -11.90
CA THR A 331 3.91 18.48 -10.86
C THR A 331 4.21 17.95 -9.46
N VAL A 332 3.97 18.78 -8.44
CA VAL A 332 3.94 18.32 -7.06
C VAL A 332 2.66 17.52 -6.79
N ILE A 333 2.72 16.60 -5.83
CA ILE A 333 1.54 15.84 -5.39
C ILE A 333 0.62 16.79 -4.63
N LYS A 334 -0.63 16.92 -5.10
CA LYS A 334 -1.64 17.78 -4.46
C LYS A 334 -3.04 17.17 -4.37
N THR A 335 -3.34 16.13 -5.15
CA THR A 335 -4.66 15.46 -5.21
C THR A 335 -4.52 13.96 -4.98
N GLY A 336 -5.65 13.28 -4.76
CA GLY A 336 -5.71 11.81 -4.72
C GLY A 336 -5.19 11.16 -6.00
N ARG A 337 -5.47 11.74 -7.18
CA ARG A 337 -4.96 11.25 -8.48
C ARG A 337 -3.43 11.31 -8.58
N HIS A 338 -2.82 12.37 -8.06
CA HIS A 338 -1.37 12.48 -8.00
C HIS A 338 -0.76 11.41 -7.10
N LEU A 339 -1.35 11.19 -5.92
CA LEU A 339 -0.86 10.19 -4.98
C LEU A 339 -1.05 8.76 -5.52
N ALA A 340 -2.19 8.48 -6.15
CA ALA A 340 -2.45 7.22 -6.86
C ALA A 340 -1.43 6.98 -7.99
N ARG A 341 -1.05 8.03 -8.72
CA ARG A 341 0.00 7.93 -9.74
C ARG A 341 1.37 7.66 -9.13
N TYR A 342 1.71 8.31 -8.02
CA TYR A 342 2.97 8.07 -7.32
C TYR A 342 3.09 6.58 -6.94
N VAL A 343 2.10 6.01 -6.26
CA VAL A 343 2.11 4.60 -5.81
C VAL A 343 1.86 3.58 -6.92
N HIS A 344 1.57 4.01 -8.16
CA HIS A 344 1.39 3.12 -9.30
C HIS A 344 2.73 2.70 -9.90
N VAL A 345 3.78 3.51 -9.75
CA VAL A 345 5.07 3.31 -10.44
C VAL A 345 6.28 3.48 -9.52
N ASP A 346 6.07 3.72 -8.23
CA ASP A 346 7.18 3.86 -7.29
C ASP A 346 7.95 2.55 -7.13
N GLN A 347 9.22 2.70 -6.78
CA GLN A 347 10.07 1.55 -6.49
C GLN A 347 9.91 1.17 -5.02
N LEU A 348 8.92 0.34 -4.66
CA LEU A 348 8.69 -0.30 -3.35
C LEU A 348 9.12 0.51 -2.09
N TYR A 349 10.43 0.61 -1.84
CA TYR A 349 11.03 1.34 -0.71
C TYR A 349 11.27 2.85 -0.96
N GLN A 350 10.91 3.39 -2.13
CA GLN A 350 11.30 4.72 -2.62
C GLN A 350 10.91 5.84 -1.64
N ALA A 351 9.66 5.86 -1.17
CA ALA A 351 9.18 6.88 -0.24
C ALA A 351 9.98 6.89 1.07
N TYR A 352 10.30 5.71 1.59
CA TYR A 352 11.02 5.56 2.86
C TYR A 352 12.51 5.88 2.70
N HIS A 353 13.10 5.54 1.55
CA HIS A 353 14.48 5.92 1.23
C HIS A 353 14.64 7.43 1.14
N ILE A 354 13.71 8.11 0.47
CA ILE A 354 13.67 9.58 0.41
C ILE A 354 13.59 10.18 1.82
N ALA A 355 12.68 9.68 2.67
CA ALA A 355 12.55 10.14 4.04
C ALA A 355 13.86 9.95 4.84
N ALA A 356 14.52 8.80 4.69
CA ALA A 356 15.80 8.51 5.34
C ALA A 356 16.91 9.48 4.90
N LEU A 357 16.99 9.82 3.60
CA LEU A 357 17.94 10.81 3.08
C LEU A 357 17.71 12.19 3.69
N VAL A 358 16.44 12.64 3.73
CA VAL A 358 16.07 13.94 4.30
C VAL A 358 16.45 14.00 5.79
N LEU A 359 16.12 12.97 6.55
CA LEU A 359 16.45 12.90 7.98
C LEU A 359 17.95 12.91 8.23
N ALA A 360 18.71 12.10 7.48
CA ALA A 360 20.17 12.04 7.61
C ALA A 360 20.85 13.39 7.30
N GLN A 361 20.30 14.17 6.36
CA GLN A 361 20.85 15.47 5.96
C GLN A 361 20.43 16.61 6.90
N SER A 362 19.26 16.48 7.54
CA SER A 362 18.72 17.50 8.44
C SER A 362 19.37 17.49 9.83
N GLY A 363 20.30 16.57 10.08
CA GLY A 363 21.05 16.50 11.34
C GLY A 363 20.25 15.95 12.51
N PHE A 364 19.16 15.21 12.26
CA PHE A 364 18.45 14.50 13.32
C PHE A 364 19.36 13.45 13.96
N THR A 365 19.30 13.37 15.29
CA THR A 365 20.07 12.38 16.05
C THR A 365 19.52 10.98 15.79
N THR A 366 20.42 9.98 15.75
CA THR A 366 20.00 8.57 15.71
C THR A 366 19.31 8.18 17.03
N SER A 367 18.77 6.97 17.15
CA SER A 367 18.21 6.49 18.43
C SER A 367 19.29 6.40 19.50
N VAL A 368 18.98 6.81 20.74
CA VAL A 368 19.91 6.82 21.90
C VAL A 368 20.59 5.48 22.17
N GLY A 369 20.02 4.36 21.70
CA GLY A 369 20.61 3.03 21.81
C GLY A 369 21.77 2.75 20.86
N PHE A 370 22.02 3.62 19.87
CA PHE A 370 23.17 3.50 18.97
C PHE A 370 24.42 4.19 19.55
N PRO A 371 25.60 3.56 19.47
CA PRO A 371 26.84 4.08 20.04
C PRO A 371 27.36 5.34 19.34
N GLU A 372 26.84 5.71 18.17
CA GLU A 372 27.22 6.92 17.44
C GLU A 372 26.63 8.19 18.05
N ASN A 373 25.62 8.06 18.93
CA ASN A 373 25.13 9.17 19.72
C ASN A 373 26.09 9.45 20.88
N GLY A 374 26.58 10.69 20.96
CA GLY A 374 27.54 11.13 21.99
C GLY A 374 27.08 11.00 23.44
N GLU A 375 25.81 10.66 23.67
CA GLU A 375 25.23 10.40 24.99
C GLU A 375 25.23 8.90 25.38
N HIS A 376 25.66 8.00 24.48
CA HIS A 376 25.72 6.56 24.79
C HIS A 376 26.93 6.26 25.69
N PRO A 377 26.81 5.43 26.75
CA PRO A 377 27.92 5.06 27.66
C PRO A 377 29.06 4.25 27.00
N ARG A 378 28.92 3.92 25.72
CA ARG A 378 29.93 3.27 24.85
C ARG A 378 30.21 4.07 23.59
N ALA A 379 29.84 5.36 23.58
CA ALA A 379 30.11 6.21 22.43
C ALA A 379 31.61 6.27 22.18
N MET A 380 32.03 5.73 21.03
CA MET A 380 33.35 6.04 20.52
C MET A 380 33.26 7.41 19.84
N PRO A 381 34.25 8.30 20.05
CA PRO A 381 34.31 9.55 19.32
C PRO A 381 34.63 9.22 17.85
N LEU A 382 33.60 8.95 17.06
CA LEU A 382 33.69 9.01 15.61
C LEU A 382 33.94 10.47 15.26
N ARG A 383 35.20 10.81 15.01
CA ARG A 383 35.58 12.12 14.45
C ARG A 383 34.74 12.33 13.19
N ARG A 384 33.89 13.36 13.24
CA ARG A 384 33.12 13.90 12.12
C ARG A 384 33.96 13.89 10.83
N LEU A 385 33.49 13.17 9.82
CA LEU A 385 33.95 13.33 8.45
C LEU A 385 32.80 13.78 7.54
N VAL A 386 31.81 14.50 8.05
CA VAL A 386 30.82 15.19 7.21
C VAL A 386 30.38 16.46 7.94
N ALA A 387 31.18 17.52 7.82
CA ALA A 387 30.80 18.84 8.32
C ALA A 387 31.24 19.96 7.38
N HIS A 388 31.35 19.71 6.07
CA HIS A 388 31.65 20.75 5.07
C HIS A 388 30.77 20.57 3.82
N MET A 389 29.44 20.51 4.00
CA MET A 389 28.50 20.59 2.86
C MET A 389 27.38 21.63 3.04
N PHE A 390 27.43 22.42 4.11
CA PHE A 390 26.64 23.63 4.25
C PHE A 390 27.58 24.84 4.32
N TRP A 391 28.13 25.21 3.16
CA TRP A 391 28.47 26.60 2.88
C TRP A 391 27.67 26.99 1.64
N PRO A 392 26.83 28.03 1.68
CA PRO A 392 26.22 28.53 0.45
C PRO A 392 27.34 29.17 -0.38
N CYS A 393 27.80 28.47 -1.42
CA CYS A 393 28.44 29.13 -2.54
C CYS A 393 27.38 29.98 -3.24
N LEU A 394 27.14 31.18 -2.72
CA LEU A 394 26.61 32.30 -3.49
C LEU A 394 27.51 32.42 -4.73
N PRO A 395 26.97 32.35 -5.97
CA PRO A 395 27.77 32.63 -7.13
C PRO A 395 28.10 34.13 -7.10
N LYS A 396 29.36 34.46 -6.78
CA LYS A 396 29.93 35.74 -7.17
C LYS A 396 29.96 35.73 -8.69
N CYS A 397 28.97 36.35 -9.32
CA CYS A 397 29.06 36.82 -10.69
C CYS A 397 30.34 37.66 -10.80
N ARG A 398 31.40 37.07 -11.35
CA ARG A 398 32.48 37.85 -11.95
C ARG A 398 31.97 38.26 -13.32
N ALA A 399 31.63 39.53 -13.46
CA ALA A 399 31.71 40.18 -14.76
C ALA A 399 33.15 39.98 -15.27
N ALA A 400 33.29 39.32 -16.42
CA ALA A 400 34.51 39.40 -17.20
C ALA A 400 34.48 40.73 -17.99
N PRO A 401 35.62 41.39 -18.18
CA PRO A 401 35.73 42.53 -19.09
C PRO A 401 35.54 42.12 -20.55
#